data_AF-A0A9D6B540-F1
#
_entry.id   AF-A0A9D6B540-F1
#
_cell.length_a   1.000
_cell.length_b   1.000
_cell.length_c   1.000
_cell.angle_alpha   90.00
_cell.angle_beta   90.00
_cell.angle_gamma   90.00
#
_symmetry.space_group_name_H-M   'P 1'
#
loop_
_entity.id
_entity.type
_entity.pdbx_description
1 polymer ?
#
loop_
_entity_poly.entity_id
_entity_poly.type
_entity_poly.pdbx_seq_one_letter_code
_entity_poly.pdbx_strand_id
1 'polypeptide(L)'
;MQTSEPEPVLVKKLHSKKPFVALITGAVLVSLILVLMSMYLYNMSGAAQLDLSLPGLQEERIRAQQAKRYDGFNAAGKLDQKAFDQFDELYKKQQADIQKDINGFDSTPLEDGRLGIKVE
;
A
#
# COMPACT_ATOMS: atom_id res chain seq x y z
N MET A 1 -57.99 -40.33 -38.19
CA MET A 1 -57.32 -39.04 -37.91
C MET A 1 -57.03 -39.03 -36.42
N GLN A 2 -55.80 -39.41 -36.03
CA GLN A 2 -55.38 -39.48 -34.63
C GLN A 2 -54.38 -38.36 -34.41
N THR A 3 -54.72 -37.40 -33.57
CA THR A 3 -53.87 -36.29 -33.15
C THR A 3 -52.94 -36.81 -32.05
N SER A 4 -51.68 -37.08 -32.39
CA SER A 4 -50.63 -37.36 -31.41
C SER A 4 -50.28 -36.07 -30.66
N GLU A 5 -50.53 -36.03 -29.34
CA GLU A 5 -50.03 -34.96 -28.49
C GLU A 5 -48.49 -34.96 -28.46
N PRO A 6 -47.83 -33.79 -28.44
CA PRO A 6 -46.38 -33.72 -28.37
C PRO A 6 -45.88 -34.12 -26.99
N GLU A 7 -44.91 -35.03 -26.92
CA GLU A 7 -44.28 -35.44 -25.66
C GLU A 7 -43.60 -34.26 -24.94
N PRO A 8 -43.63 -34.23 -23.59
CA PRO A 8 -43.00 -33.16 -22.83
C PRO A 8 -41.47 -33.28 -22.89
N VAL A 9 -40.83 -32.31 -23.54
CA VAL A 9 -39.37 -32.20 -23.58
C VAL A 9 -38.86 -31.81 -22.18
N LEU A 10 -38.24 -32.76 -21.49
CA LEU A 10 -37.59 -32.55 -20.19
C LEU A 10 -36.32 -31.71 -20.37
N VAL A 11 -36.47 -30.38 -20.37
CA VAL A 11 -35.33 -29.45 -20.32
C VAL A 11 -34.68 -29.51 -18.94
N LYS A 12 -33.61 -30.31 -18.84
CA LYS A 12 -32.76 -30.38 -17.66
C LYS A 12 -32.02 -29.06 -17.48
N LYS A 13 -32.58 -28.12 -16.70
CA LYS A 13 -31.89 -26.88 -16.29
C LYS A 13 -30.69 -27.23 -15.43
N LEU A 14 -29.52 -27.31 -16.04
CA LEU A 14 -28.26 -27.50 -15.35
C LEU A 14 -27.83 -26.14 -14.76
N HIS A 15 -28.23 -25.87 -13.51
CA HIS A 15 -27.69 -24.75 -12.76
C HIS A 15 -26.21 -25.01 -12.50
N SER A 16 -25.35 -24.54 -13.40
CA SER A 16 -23.90 -24.63 -13.22
C SER A 16 -23.51 -23.61 -12.15
N LYS A 17 -22.97 -24.06 -11.02
CA LYS A 17 -22.42 -23.18 -9.96
C LYS A 17 -21.06 -22.59 -10.32
N LYS A 18 -20.48 -23.02 -11.45
CA LYS A 18 -19.17 -22.62 -11.96
C LYS A 18 -18.97 -21.10 -12.08
N PRO A 19 -19.88 -20.30 -12.68
CA PRO A 19 -19.69 -18.85 -12.79
C PRO A 19 -19.74 -18.15 -11.43
N PHE A 20 -20.61 -18.62 -10.51
CA PHE A 20 -20.68 -18.07 -9.15
C PHE A 20 -19.40 -18.34 -8.36
N VAL A 21 -18.90 -19.58 -8.40
CA VAL A 21 -17.63 -19.94 -7.76
C VAL A 21 -16.46 -19.17 -8.37
N ALA A 22 -16.41 -19.01 -9.70
CA ALA A 22 -15.37 -18.23 -10.37
C ALA A 22 -15.37 -16.76 -9.95
N LEU A 23 -16.55 -16.17 -9.75
CA LEU A 23 -16.69 -14.79 -9.28
C LEU A 23 -16.15 -14.63 -7.85
N ILE A 24 -16.52 -15.54 -6.94
CA ILE A 24 -16.03 -15.51 -5.56
C ILE A 24 -14.50 -15.67 -5.53
N THR A 25 -13.96 -16.65 -6.24
CA THR A 25 -12.51 -16.86 -6.31
C THR A 25 -11.80 -15.65 -6.90
N GLY A 26 -12.34 -15.05 -7.96
CA GLY A 26 -11.80 -13.84 -8.57
C GLY A 26 -11.77 -12.67 -7.59
N ALA A 27 -12.86 -12.44 -6.85
CA ALA A 27 -12.94 -11.38 -5.85
C ALA A 27 -11.90 -11.57 -4.72
N VAL A 28 -11.70 -12.81 -4.26
CA VAL A 28 -10.70 -13.15 -3.23
C VAL A 28 -9.27 -12.93 -3.75
N LEU A 29 -8.99 -13.28 -5.02
CA LEU A 29 -7.67 -13.05 -5.61
C LEU A 29 -7.37 -11.55 -5.75
N VAL A 30 -8.34 -10.78 -6.21
CA VAL A 30 -8.20 -9.32 -6.33
C VAL A 30 -7.97 -8.69 -4.95
N SER A 31 -8.74 -9.09 -3.93
CA SER A 31 -8.56 -8.55 -2.58
C SER A 31 -7.17 -8.88 -2.01
N LEU A 32 -6.65 -10.09 -2.22
CA LEU A 32 -5.30 -10.47 -1.81
C LEU A 32 -4.23 -9.58 -2.46
N ILE A 33 -4.35 -9.30 -3.76
CA ILE A 33 -3.42 -8.42 -4.48
C ILE A 33 -3.46 -7.01 -3.88
N LEU A 34 -4.66 -6.47 -3.63
CA LEU A 34 -4.80 -5.14 -3.04
C LEU A 34 -4.21 -5.08 -1.63
N VAL A 35 -4.41 -6.11 -0.81
CA VAL A 35 -3.83 -6.20 0.54
C VAL A 35 -2.30 -6.22 0.47
N LEU A 36 -1.72 -7.01 -0.44
CA LEU A 36 -0.27 -7.07 -0.64
C LEU A 36 0.29 -5.71 -1.10
N MET A 37 -0.41 -5.05 -2.03
CA MET A 37 -0.01 -3.73 -2.52
C MET A 37 -0.10 -2.66 -1.42
N SER A 38 -1.15 -2.71 -0.60
CA SER A 38 -1.32 -1.84 0.56
C SER A 38 -0.20 -2.05 1.57
N MET A 39 0.15 -3.31 1.87
CA MET A 39 1.27 -3.62 2.77
C MET A 39 2.61 -3.18 2.20
N TYR A 40 2.79 -3.30 0.88
CA TYR A 40 4.01 -2.81 0.23
C TYR A 40 4.16 -1.28 0.39
N LEU A 41 3.11 -0.51 0.09
CA LEU A 41 3.10 0.94 0.30
C LEU A 41 3.27 1.33 1.77
N TYR A 42 2.61 0.61 2.69
CA TYR A 42 2.70 0.82 4.13
C TYR A 42 4.15 0.70 4.64
N ASN A 43 4.91 -0.25 4.11
CA ASN A 43 6.32 -0.44 4.46
C ASN A 43 7.26 0.55 3.74
N MET A 44 7.01 0.85 2.46
CA MET A 44 7.82 1.80 1.67
C MET A 44 7.71 3.23 2.18
N SER A 45 6.50 3.67 2.55
CA SER A 45 6.22 5.05 3.01
C SER A 45 6.77 5.38 4.39
N GLY A 46 7.28 4.39 5.14
CA GLY A 46 7.72 4.58 6.52
C GLY A 46 6.59 4.71 7.53
N ALA A 47 5.32 4.54 7.12
CA ALA A 47 4.16 4.55 8.03
C ALA A 47 4.29 3.50 9.16
N ALA A 48 4.92 2.35 8.87
CA ALA A 48 5.24 1.34 9.89
C ALA A 48 6.15 1.88 11.01
N GLN A 49 7.08 2.79 10.70
CA GLN A 49 7.96 3.41 11.70
C GLN A 49 7.22 4.47 12.52
N LEU A 50 6.26 5.15 11.90
CA LEU A 50 5.38 6.13 12.55
C LEU A 50 4.43 5.46 13.54
N ASP A 51 3.79 4.34 13.18
CA ASP A 51 2.90 3.62 14.10
C ASP A 51 3.70 3.00 15.27
N LEU A 52 4.87 2.45 14.95
CA LEU A 52 5.84 2.02 15.96
C LEU A 52 6.37 3.16 16.83
N SER A 53 6.13 4.45 16.52
CA SER A 53 6.56 5.57 17.37
C SER A 53 5.72 5.74 18.64
N LEU A 54 4.63 4.97 18.80
CA LEU A 54 3.79 4.97 20.00
C LEU A 54 4.52 4.40 21.24
N PRO A 55 4.49 5.09 22.40
CA PRO A 55 5.26 4.71 23.60
C PRO A 55 4.98 3.29 24.12
N GLY A 56 3.80 2.73 23.83
CA GLY A 56 3.37 1.40 24.28
C GLY A 56 3.85 0.21 23.44
N LEU A 57 4.48 0.44 22.27
CA LEU A 57 4.93 -0.63 21.35
C LEU A 57 6.46 -0.87 21.40
N GLN A 58 7.13 -0.45 22.48
CA GLN A 58 8.61 -0.49 22.59
C GLN A 58 9.22 -1.89 22.39
N GLU A 59 8.58 -2.95 22.88
CA GLU A 59 9.10 -4.31 22.72
C GLU A 59 9.01 -4.81 21.27
N GLU A 60 7.97 -4.39 20.53
CA GLU A 60 7.78 -4.72 19.12
C GLU A 60 8.73 -3.91 18.22
N ARG A 61 9.08 -2.67 18.61
CA ARG A 61 10.14 -1.88 17.94
C ARG A 61 11.46 -2.62 17.89
N ILE A 62 11.89 -3.23 19.00
CA ILE A 62 13.21 -3.90 19.10
C ILE A 62 13.27 -5.10 18.14
N ARG A 63 12.15 -5.81 17.95
CA ARG A 63 12.05 -6.93 17.02
C ARG A 63 11.93 -6.47 15.55
N ALA A 64 11.18 -5.40 15.28
CA ALA A 64 11.00 -4.87 13.93
C ALA A 64 12.24 -4.13 13.39
N GLN A 65 13.00 -3.44 14.25
CA GLN A 65 14.24 -2.74 13.88
C GLN A 65 15.32 -3.66 13.31
N GLN A 66 15.25 -4.98 13.57
CA GLN A 66 16.21 -5.95 13.05
C GLN A 66 15.95 -6.33 11.58
N ALA A 67 14.75 -6.07 11.04
CA ALA A 67 14.33 -6.67 9.76
C ALA A 67 14.63 -5.82 8.51
N LYS A 68 14.81 -4.50 8.63
CA LYS A 68 15.32 -3.60 7.57
C LYS A 68 15.43 -2.20 8.15
N ARG A 69 16.62 -1.84 8.61
CA ARG A 69 16.92 -0.47 9.01
C ARG A 69 16.91 0.37 7.73
N TYR A 70 16.05 1.39 7.68
CA TYR A 70 16.35 2.53 6.83
C TYR A 70 17.68 3.08 7.34
N ASP A 71 18.73 3.02 6.52
CA ASP A 71 20.04 3.63 6.83
C ASP A 71 19.91 5.15 6.74
N GLY A 72 19.14 5.71 7.67
CA GLY A 72 19.00 7.13 7.85
C GLY A 72 20.32 7.74 8.33
N PHE A 73 20.43 9.05 8.14
CA PHE A 73 21.56 9.81 8.64
C PHE A 73 21.67 9.69 10.17
N ASN A 74 22.86 9.40 10.70
CA ASN A 74 23.06 9.28 12.15
C ASN A 74 23.05 10.68 12.80
N ALA A 75 21.92 11.05 13.39
CA ALA A 75 21.73 12.34 14.06
C ALA A 75 22.60 12.54 15.32
N ALA A 76 23.19 11.47 15.88
CA ALA A 76 24.08 11.52 17.03
C ALA A 76 25.57 11.32 16.64
N GLY A 77 25.88 11.29 15.34
CA GLY A 77 27.24 11.13 14.82
C GLY A 77 28.10 12.38 14.97
N LYS A 78 29.40 12.24 14.68
CA LYS A 78 30.32 13.38 14.59
C LYS A 78 30.02 14.21 13.35
N LEU A 79 30.05 15.54 13.49
CA LEU A 79 29.89 16.47 12.37
C LEU A 79 31.26 16.65 11.67
N ASP A 80 31.59 15.74 10.76
CA ASP A 80 32.81 15.77 9.96
C ASP A 80 32.50 15.78 8.45
N GLN A 81 33.53 15.96 7.62
CA GLN A 81 33.37 16.01 6.16
C GLN A 81 32.67 14.76 5.62
N LYS A 82 32.97 13.59 6.18
CA LYS A 82 32.36 12.32 5.80
C LYS A 82 30.87 12.29 6.11
N ALA A 83 30.45 12.87 7.24
CA ALA A 83 29.05 13.05 7.58
C ALA A 83 28.34 13.98 6.58
N PHE A 84 28.99 15.08 6.16
CA PHE A 84 28.41 15.95 5.13
C PHE A 84 28.27 15.24 3.78
N ASP A 85 29.29 14.50 3.34
CA ASP A 85 29.23 13.76 2.08
C ASP A 85 28.14 12.69 2.11
N GLN A 86 28.00 11.97 3.23
CA GLN A 86 26.94 10.97 3.42
C GLN A 86 25.55 11.61 3.44
N PHE A 87 25.40 12.77 4.08
CA PHE A 87 24.15 13.52 4.06
C PHE A 87 23.78 13.97 2.65
N ASP A 88 24.72 14.53 1.91
CA ASP A 88 24.50 15.03 0.54
C ASP A 88 24.12 13.89 -0.42
N GLU A 89 24.75 12.72 -0.28
CA GLU A 89 24.39 11.52 -1.04
C GLU A 89 22.95 11.06 -0.74
N LEU A 90 22.60 10.93 0.54
CA LEU A 90 21.25 10.53 0.97
C LEU A 90 20.20 11.55 0.52
N TYR A 91 20.51 12.83 0.64
CA TYR A 91 19.63 13.92 0.23
C TYR A 91 19.38 13.91 -1.29
N LYS A 92 20.44 13.82 -2.10
CA LYS A 92 20.32 13.74 -3.56
C LYS A 92 19.53 12.52 -4.02
N LYS A 93 19.73 11.38 -3.37
CA LYS A 93 18.97 10.16 -3.65
C LYS A 93 17.48 10.36 -3.37
N GLN A 94 17.14 10.87 -2.19
CA GLN A 94 15.75 11.13 -1.82
C GLN A 94 15.10 12.16 -2.76
N GLN A 95 15.84 13.22 -3.12
CA GLN A 95 15.37 14.24 -4.06
C GLN A 95 15.09 13.64 -5.45
N ALA A 96 15.97 12.77 -5.96
CA ALA A 96 15.78 12.10 -7.23
C ALA A 96 14.59 11.13 -7.21
N ASP A 97 14.34 10.47 -6.08
CA ASP A 97 13.19 9.57 -5.93
C ASP A 97 11.87 10.35 -5.89
N ILE A 98 11.83 11.50 -5.21
CA ILE A 98 10.67 12.41 -5.21
C ILE A 98 10.42 12.96 -6.63
N GLN A 99 11.46 13.37 -7.35
CA GLN A 99 11.33 13.89 -8.72
C GLN A 99 10.81 12.86 -9.74
N LYS A 100 11.00 11.56 -9.48
CA LYS A 100 10.45 10.48 -10.32
C LYS A 100 8.98 10.19 -10.05
N ASP A 101 8.46 10.64 -8.91
CA ASP A 101 7.06 10.47 -8.57
C ASP A 101 6.20 11.48 -9.34
N ILE A 102 5.09 11.01 -9.91
CA ILE A 102 4.19 11.81 -10.77
C ILE A 102 3.64 13.02 -10.01
N ASN A 103 3.59 12.95 -8.68
CA ASN A 103 3.09 14.00 -7.78
C ASN A 103 4.11 14.36 -6.68
N GLY A 104 5.41 14.17 -6.90
CA GLY A 104 6.42 14.27 -5.84
C GLY A 104 6.47 15.62 -5.08
N PHE A 105 6.00 16.70 -5.72
CA PHE A 105 5.87 18.03 -5.10
C PHE A 105 4.44 18.58 -5.19
N ASP A 106 3.43 17.72 -5.28
CA ASP A 106 2.05 18.17 -5.27
C ASP A 106 1.77 18.96 -3.97
N SER A 107 1.40 20.23 -4.14
CA SER A 107 1.09 21.15 -3.03
C SER A 107 -0.34 21.00 -2.56
N THR A 108 -1.19 20.23 -3.27
CA THR A 108 -2.59 19.97 -2.91
C THR A 108 -2.76 19.50 -1.44
N PRO A 109 -1.91 18.61 -0.89
CA PRO A 109 -1.97 18.23 0.52
C PRO A 109 -1.62 19.35 1.51
N LEU A 110 -0.89 20.37 1.05
CA LEU A 110 -0.41 21.51 1.84
C LEU A 110 -1.28 22.77 1.66
N GLU A 111 -2.38 22.68 0.93
CA GLU A 111 -3.30 23.80 0.79
C GLU A 111 -3.96 24.13 2.13
N ASP A 112 -4.13 25.43 2.41
CA ASP A 112 -4.65 25.96 3.67
C ASP A 112 -5.98 25.32 4.09
N GLY A 113 -6.85 25.02 3.12
CA GLY A 113 -8.12 24.32 3.34
C GLY A 113 -7.97 22.88 3.84
N ARG A 114 -6.88 22.19 3.48
CA ARG A 114 -6.55 20.84 3.96
C ARG A 114 -5.75 20.87 5.27
N LEU A 115 -4.95 21.92 5.47
CA LEU A 115 -4.20 22.16 6.71
C LEU A 115 -5.05 22.75 7.83
N GLY A 116 -6.30 23.13 7.56
CA GLY A 116 -7.18 23.76 8.54
C GLY A 116 -6.73 25.16 8.94
N ILE A 117 -5.85 25.78 8.15
CA ILE A 117 -5.40 27.15 8.35
C ILE A 117 -6.46 28.04 7.73
N LYS A 118 -7.25 28.72 8.58
CA LYS A 118 -8.13 29.79 8.11
C LYS A 118 -7.29 31.05 7.96
N VAL A 119 -7.12 31.50 6.72
CA VAL A 119 -6.64 32.85 6.45
C VAL A 119 -7.81 33.78 6.81
N GLU A 120 -7.65 34.51 7.92
CA GLU A 120 -8.56 35.58 8.34
C GLU A 120 -8.32 36.85 7.52
#